data_AF-A0A6L2PBZ5-F1
#
_entry.id   AF-A0A6L2PBZ5-F1
#
_cell.length_a   1.000
_cell.length_b   1.000
_cell.length_c   1.000
_cell.angle_alpha   90.00
_cell.angle_beta   90.00
_cell.angle_gamma   90.00
#
_symmetry.space_group_name_H-M   'P 1'
#
loop_
_entity.id
_entity.type
_entity.pdbx_description
1 polymer ?
#
loop_
_entity_poly.entity_id
_entity_poly.type
_entity_poly.pdbx_seq_one_letter_code
_entity_poly.pdbx_strand_id
1 'polypeptide(L)'
;MPVSTDTQPPTGDDVVISGIAGCFPESENVYEFRDNLFNKVDMVTNDGRRWKLDHTDIPVRTGKLHNIDKFDASFFSVHYKQAQSMDPQSRMLLEKTYEAIVDAGVNPGLLKGQNTGVFVGTSMSESEQALYYDKIQNNGLGVIGCSRALLSNRLSYWLGVHGPSYLVDTACSSSLYALEHAYRAMQAGLCDSAIVGGSNLCLHPYVSLGFYSLGVLSREGICRSFDRDGKGVEKFATDNSMYLLGLVEIKILSKETFGVTQKKMFHVASRRYQELIPQPKPRSSRWVCSSVQPRTWNSPAVKYSSAEYHTNNLLNAVYFDEASHQIPHNAITIEIAPHGLLQAILKRSLNEGITNIALTQRGHPDGTEFLLTALGRCVYGFAYLMSYIWYVLYVEIKT
;
A
#
# COMPACT_ATOMS: atom_id res chain seq x y z
N MET A 1 16.39 22.77 -43.00
CA MET A 1 16.60 21.41 -42.47
C MET A 1 15.59 21.20 -41.36
N PRO A 2 14.46 20.50 -41.58
CA PRO A 2 13.56 20.19 -40.48
C PRO A 2 14.21 19.09 -39.64
N VAL A 3 14.41 19.38 -38.35
CA VAL A 3 14.83 18.41 -37.34
C VAL A 3 13.67 17.45 -37.13
N SER A 4 13.91 16.18 -37.38
CA SER A 4 12.98 15.08 -37.11
C SER A 4 12.66 15.01 -35.62
N THR A 5 11.50 15.53 -35.23
CA THR A 5 10.89 15.29 -33.92
C THR A 5 10.04 14.02 -34.02
N ASP A 6 10.67 12.86 -34.03
CA ASP A 6 9.96 11.61 -33.79
C ASP A 6 10.91 10.59 -33.15
N THR A 7 11.15 10.79 -31.85
CA THR A 7 11.62 9.72 -30.97
C THR A 7 10.72 9.73 -29.75
N GLN A 8 9.56 9.06 -29.87
CA GLN A 8 8.93 8.49 -28.69
C GLN A 8 10.00 7.69 -27.93
N PRO A 9 10.07 7.79 -26.59
CA PRO A 9 10.88 6.85 -25.83
C PRO A 9 10.42 5.43 -26.20
N PRO A 10 11.35 4.46 -26.34
CA PRO A 10 10.96 3.09 -26.63
C PRO A 10 9.93 2.68 -25.58
N THR A 11 8.78 2.16 -26.02
CA THR A 11 7.78 1.53 -25.16
C THR A 11 8.50 0.43 -24.40
N GLY A 12 8.93 0.73 -23.17
CA GLY A 12 9.59 -0.24 -22.30
C GLY A 12 8.60 -1.36 -22.02
N ASP A 13 9.11 -2.59 -21.91
CA ASP A 13 8.28 -3.76 -21.62
C ASP A 13 7.36 -3.47 -20.43
N ASP A 14 6.05 -3.50 -20.65
CA ASP A 14 5.07 -3.25 -19.61
C ASP A 14 5.27 -4.28 -18.48
N VAL A 15 5.32 -3.79 -17.24
CA VAL A 15 5.40 -4.64 -16.05
C VAL A 15 4.00 -5.01 -15.62
N VAL A 16 3.74 -6.31 -15.47
CA VAL A 16 2.43 -6.84 -15.10
C VAL A 16 2.47 -7.54 -13.76
N ILE A 17 1.36 -7.48 -13.01
CA ILE A 17 1.14 -8.39 -11.88
C ILE A 17 0.60 -9.70 -12.46
N SER A 18 1.42 -10.75 -12.43
CA SER A 18 1.09 -12.03 -13.04
C SER A 18 0.41 -13.02 -12.09
N GLY A 19 0.62 -12.87 -10.78
CA GLY A 19 -0.08 -13.67 -9.75
C GLY A 19 -0.14 -12.96 -8.41
N ILE A 20 -1.14 -13.32 -7.61
CA ILE A 20 -1.39 -12.76 -6.28
C ILE A 20 -1.76 -13.85 -5.27
N ALA A 21 -1.30 -13.69 -4.03
CA ALA A 21 -1.80 -14.48 -2.91
C ALA A 21 -1.71 -13.66 -1.62
N GLY A 22 -2.45 -14.08 -0.60
CA GLY A 22 -2.43 -13.41 0.68
C GLY A 22 -3.48 -13.91 1.63
N CYS A 23 -3.34 -13.55 2.90
CA CYS A 23 -4.31 -13.80 3.96
C CYS A 23 -4.56 -12.52 4.75
N PHE A 24 -5.80 -12.34 5.14
CA PHE A 24 -6.33 -11.12 5.75
C PHE A 24 -7.19 -11.50 6.96
N PRO A 25 -7.61 -10.54 7.80
CA PRO A 25 -8.52 -10.85 8.90
C PRO A 25 -9.75 -11.60 8.40
N GLU A 26 -10.11 -12.68 9.12
CA GLU A 26 -11.23 -13.56 8.77
C GLU A 26 -11.25 -14.08 7.31
N SER A 27 -10.08 -14.11 6.63
CA SER A 27 -9.95 -14.54 5.24
C SER A 27 -8.63 -15.27 5.01
N GLU A 28 -8.65 -16.57 4.73
CA GLU A 28 -7.43 -17.38 4.57
C GLU A 28 -6.74 -17.20 3.21
N ASN A 29 -7.46 -16.63 2.23
CA ASN A 29 -6.99 -16.37 0.88
C ASN A 29 -7.61 -15.08 0.28
N VAL A 30 -7.10 -14.66 -0.87
CA VAL A 30 -7.57 -13.46 -1.61
C VAL A 30 -9.01 -13.58 -2.10
N TYR A 31 -9.52 -14.80 -2.30
CA TYR A 31 -10.88 -15.03 -2.80
C TYR A 31 -11.92 -14.87 -1.68
N GLU A 32 -11.64 -15.40 -0.50
CA GLU A 32 -12.44 -15.15 0.70
C GLU A 32 -12.41 -13.67 1.08
N PHE A 33 -11.25 -13.04 1.04
CA PHE A 33 -11.13 -11.61 1.31
C PHE A 33 -11.97 -10.78 0.34
N ARG A 34 -11.89 -11.12 -0.95
CA ARG A 34 -12.73 -10.53 -2.00
C ARG A 34 -14.21 -10.69 -1.66
N ASP A 35 -14.65 -11.90 -1.31
CA ASP A 35 -16.07 -12.18 -1.04
C ASP A 35 -16.55 -11.47 0.23
N ASN A 36 -15.75 -11.44 1.29
CA ASN A 36 -16.00 -10.67 2.50
C ASN A 36 -16.11 -9.16 2.20
N LEU A 37 -15.21 -8.63 1.37
CA LEU A 37 -15.23 -7.23 0.95
C LEU A 37 -16.51 -6.88 0.17
N PHE A 38 -16.91 -7.70 -0.81
CA PHE A 38 -18.13 -7.46 -1.58
C PHE A 38 -19.41 -7.62 -0.77
N ASN A 39 -19.40 -8.50 0.23
CA ASN A 39 -20.51 -8.68 1.15
C ASN A 39 -20.50 -7.71 2.34
N LYS A 40 -19.53 -6.77 2.39
CA LYS A 40 -19.39 -5.77 3.46
C LYS A 40 -19.26 -6.41 4.85
N VAL A 41 -18.59 -7.55 4.92
CA VAL A 41 -18.35 -8.26 6.18
C VAL A 41 -17.34 -7.46 7.00
N ASP A 42 -17.71 -7.17 8.24
CA ASP A 42 -16.79 -6.58 9.22
C ASP A 42 -15.87 -7.69 9.77
N MET A 43 -14.63 -7.71 9.28
CA MET A 43 -13.61 -8.71 9.62
C MET A 43 -12.83 -8.38 10.90
N VAL A 44 -13.35 -7.46 11.72
CA VAL A 44 -12.74 -7.00 12.97
C VAL A 44 -13.52 -7.56 14.14
N THR A 45 -12.89 -8.48 14.88
CA THR A 45 -13.58 -9.31 15.87
C THR A 45 -13.12 -8.99 17.29
N ASN A 46 -13.95 -9.28 18.28
CA ASN A 46 -13.64 -9.18 19.71
C ASN A 46 -13.36 -10.52 20.37
N ASP A 47 -13.16 -11.59 19.59
CA ASP A 47 -12.89 -12.89 20.17
C ASP A 47 -11.48 -12.93 20.76
N GLY A 48 -11.35 -13.34 22.02
CA GLY A 48 -10.06 -13.39 22.73
C GLY A 48 -9.10 -14.46 22.21
N ARG A 49 -9.17 -14.82 20.92
CA ARG A 49 -8.44 -15.96 20.31
C ARG A 49 -6.93 -15.77 20.29
N ARG A 50 -6.45 -14.53 20.31
CA ARG A 50 -5.00 -14.23 20.32
C ARG A 50 -4.48 -13.97 21.73
N TRP A 51 -5.21 -13.19 22.51
CA TRP A 51 -4.95 -12.94 23.92
C TRP A 51 -6.27 -12.55 24.61
N LYS A 52 -6.36 -12.86 25.90
CA LYS A 52 -7.39 -12.26 26.75
C LYS A 52 -6.93 -10.85 27.11
N LEU A 53 -7.75 -9.85 26.78
CA LEU A 53 -7.47 -8.47 27.13
C LEU A 53 -7.67 -8.26 28.63
N ASP A 54 -6.65 -7.74 29.29
CA ASP A 54 -6.64 -7.37 30.71
C ASP A 54 -6.50 -5.86 30.93
N HIS A 55 -6.31 -5.09 29.85
CA HIS A 55 -6.08 -3.64 29.89
C HIS A 55 -7.19 -2.87 29.15
N THR A 56 -7.82 -1.91 29.84
CA THR A 56 -9.02 -1.18 29.36
C THR A 56 -8.75 -0.24 28.18
N ASP A 57 -7.50 0.17 28.00
CA ASP A 57 -7.07 1.07 26.93
C ASP A 57 -6.76 0.35 25.61
N ILE A 58 -6.67 -0.97 25.61
CA ILE A 58 -6.41 -1.71 24.38
C ILE A 58 -7.76 -1.92 23.66
N PRO A 59 -7.86 -1.55 22.36
CA PRO A 59 -9.09 -1.77 21.61
C PRO A 59 -9.53 -3.23 21.65
N VAL A 60 -10.79 -3.45 22.01
CA VAL A 60 -11.36 -4.79 22.19
C VAL A 60 -11.54 -5.50 20.84
N ARG A 61 -11.77 -4.72 19.79
CA ARG A 61 -12.03 -5.20 18.43
C ARG A 61 -10.78 -5.06 17.58
N THR A 62 -10.32 -6.16 16.99
CA THR A 62 -9.13 -6.15 16.16
C THR A 62 -9.21 -7.20 15.03
N GLY A 63 -8.57 -6.92 13.90
CA GLY A 63 -8.56 -7.84 12.74
C GLY A 63 -7.45 -8.88 12.87
N LYS A 64 -7.80 -10.17 12.96
CA LYS A 64 -6.86 -11.24 13.31
C LYS A 64 -6.75 -12.28 12.19
N LEU A 65 -5.52 -12.70 11.91
CA LEU A 65 -5.27 -13.88 11.07
C LEU A 65 -5.55 -15.17 11.83
N HIS A 66 -6.07 -16.16 11.11
CA HIS A 66 -6.21 -17.54 11.57
C HIS A 66 -4.90 -18.30 11.47
N ASN A 67 -4.76 -19.38 12.25
CA ASN A 67 -3.74 -20.42 12.04
C ASN A 67 -2.27 -19.96 12.00
N ILE A 68 -1.90 -18.86 12.68
CA ILE A 68 -0.53 -18.29 12.66
C ILE A 68 0.54 -19.21 13.28
N ASP A 69 0.11 -20.25 13.99
CA ASP A 69 0.95 -21.29 14.57
C ASP A 69 1.24 -22.42 13.57
N LYS A 70 0.46 -22.57 12.50
CA LYS A 70 0.63 -23.61 11.48
C LYS A 70 1.73 -23.26 10.49
N PHE A 71 2.43 -24.29 10.00
CA PHE A 71 3.43 -24.21 8.93
C PHE A 71 3.85 -25.60 8.44
N ASP A 72 3.87 -25.85 7.13
CA ASP A 72 4.40 -27.10 6.56
C ASP A 72 5.93 -27.05 6.40
N ALA A 73 6.63 -27.32 7.50
CA ALA A 73 8.09 -27.26 7.52
C ALA A 73 8.76 -28.24 6.53
N SER A 74 8.19 -29.44 6.34
CA SER A 74 8.71 -30.45 5.42
C SER A 74 8.66 -29.98 3.97
N PHE A 75 7.55 -29.37 3.56
CA PHE A 75 7.38 -28.84 2.20
C PHE A 75 8.44 -27.79 1.87
N PHE A 76 8.74 -26.89 2.82
CA PHE A 76 9.76 -25.84 2.65
C PHE A 76 11.18 -26.30 2.98
N SER A 77 11.40 -27.60 3.20
CA SER A 77 12.72 -28.16 3.58
C SER A 77 13.34 -27.47 4.82
N VAL A 78 12.49 -27.06 5.76
CA VAL A 78 12.89 -26.43 7.02
C VAL A 78 12.89 -27.49 8.13
N HIS A 79 13.99 -27.57 8.89
CA HIS A 79 14.07 -28.48 10.03
C HIS A 79 13.08 -28.07 11.14
N TYR A 80 12.39 -29.02 11.78
CA TYR A 80 11.32 -28.73 12.75
C TYR A 80 11.74 -27.78 13.89
N LYS A 81 12.96 -27.94 14.44
CA LYS A 81 13.49 -27.04 15.48
C LYS A 81 13.64 -25.60 14.98
N GLN A 82 14.01 -25.43 13.71
CA GLN A 82 14.14 -24.11 13.10
C GLN A 82 12.75 -23.51 12.87
N ALA A 83 11.79 -24.29 12.37
CA ALA A 83 10.42 -23.84 12.16
C ALA A 83 9.77 -23.31 13.45
N GLN A 84 10.03 -23.95 14.60
CA GLN A 84 9.53 -23.48 15.92
C GLN A 84 10.10 -22.12 16.34
N SER A 85 11.31 -21.79 15.88
CA SER A 85 11.96 -20.51 16.16
C SER A 85 11.69 -19.45 15.10
N MET A 86 11.00 -19.78 14.01
CA MET A 86 10.74 -18.85 12.93
C MET A 86 9.58 -17.91 13.27
N ASP A 87 9.79 -16.62 13.00
CA ASP A 87 8.72 -15.63 13.04
C ASP A 87 7.52 -16.14 12.18
N PRO A 88 6.29 -16.15 12.72
CA PRO A 88 5.10 -16.51 11.95
C PRO A 88 5.00 -15.76 10.61
N GLN A 89 5.42 -14.50 10.54
CA GLN A 89 5.45 -13.73 9.30
C GLN A 89 6.36 -14.40 8.24
N SER A 90 7.53 -14.92 8.64
CA SER A 90 8.43 -15.63 7.73
C SER A 90 7.81 -16.92 7.19
N ARG A 91 7.09 -17.65 8.05
CA ARG A 91 6.40 -18.90 7.70
C ARG A 91 5.27 -18.65 6.71
N MET A 92 4.42 -17.66 7.01
CA MET A 92 3.30 -17.27 6.15
C MET A 92 3.78 -16.68 4.82
N LEU A 93 4.85 -15.88 4.81
CA LEU A 93 5.43 -15.35 3.57
C LEU A 93 5.90 -16.48 2.64
N LEU A 94 6.48 -17.56 3.16
CA LEU A 94 6.88 -18.73 2.35
C LEU A 94 5.66 -19.38 1.69
N GLU A 95 4.61 -19.66 2.47
CA GLU A 95 3.37 -20.25 1.98
C GLU A 95 2.69 -19.38 0.92
N LYS A 96 2.53 -18.08 1.22
CA LYS A 96 1.89 -17.14 0.29
C LYS A 96 2.74 -16.85 -0.94
N THR A 97 4.06 -16.98 -0.85
CA THR A 97 4.93 -16.88 -2.03
C THR A 97 4.71 -18.05 -2.98
N TYR A 98 4.63 -19.27 -2.44
CA TYR A 98 4.30 -20.44 -3.26
C TYR A 98 2.93 -20.31 -3.91
N GLU A 99 1.90 -19.93 -3.15
CA GLU A 99 0.54 -19.72 -3.67
C GLU A 99 0.53 -18.67 -4.80
N ALA A 100 1.23 -17.55 -4.65
CA ALA A 100 1.29 -16.51 -5.69
C ALA A 100 2.00 -17.00 -6.96
N ILE A 101 3.03 -17.84 -6.83
CA ILE A 101 3.74 -18.45 -7.97
C ILE A 101 2.80 -19.40 -8.73
N VAL A 102 2.01 -20.19 -8.00
CA VAL A 102 1.01 -21.07 -8.59
C VAL A 102 -0.12 -20.27 -9.26
N ASP A 103 -0.60 -19.19 -8.64
CA ASP A 103 -1.60 -18.29 -9.21
C ASP A 103 -1.10 -17.63 -10.52
N ALA A 104 0.19 -17.30 -10.58
CA ALA A 104 0.84 -16.83 -11.80
C ALA A 104 0.98 -17.89 -12.90
N GLY A 105 0.65 -19.16 -12.62
CA GLY A 105 0.83 -20.28 -13.56
C GLY A 105 2.30 -20.64 -13.78
N VAL A 106 3.19 -20.24 -12.88
CA VAL A 106 4.63 -20.51 -12.97
C VAL A 106 4.97 -21.76 -12.15
N ASN A 107 5.81 -22.64 -12.70
CA ASN A 107 6.36 -23.75 -11.93
C ASN A 107 7.50 -23.21 -11.04
N PRO A 108 7.42 -23.31 -9.70
CA PRO A 108 8.47 -22.79 -8.81
C PRO A 108 9.86 -23.39 -9.07
N GLY A 109 9.93 -24.65 -9.52
CA GLY A 109 11.20 -25.29 -9.86
C GLY A 109 11.93 -24.64 -11.03
N LEU A 110 11.21 -23.88 -11.88
CA LEU A 110 11.80 -23.14 -13.01
C LEU A 110 12.40 -21.80 -12.59
N LEU A 111 12.06 -21.27 -11.41
CA LEU A 111 12.62 -20.02 -10.90
C LEU A 111 14.06 -20.19 -10.39
N LYS A 112 14.48 -21.42 -10.09
CA LYS A 112 15.82 -21.70 -9.60
C LYS A 112 16.88 -21.26 -10.61
N GLY A 113 17.82 -20.44 -10.15
CA GLY A 113 18.88 -19.86 -10.97
C GLY A 113 18.47 -18.60 -11.74
N GLN A 114 17.19 -18.19 -11.71
CA GLN A 114 16.73 -16.99 -12.40
C GLN A 114 17.11 -15.72 -11.65
N ASN A 115 17.21 -14.62 -12.40
CA ASN A 115 17.41 -13.28 -11.87
C ASN A 115 16.08 -12.65 -11.39
N THR A 116 15.38 -13.37 -10.50
CA THR A 116 14.16 -12.89 -9.85
C THR A 116 14.53 -12.16 -8.56
N GLY A 117 14.12 -10.90 -8.42
CA GLY A 117 14.28 -10.14 -7.18
C GLY A 117 13.19 -10.45 -6.15
N VAL A 118 13.46 -10.21 -4.87
CA VAL A 118 12.54 -10.39 -3.75
C VAL A 118 12.53 -9.12 -2.91
N PHE A 119 11.36 -8.52 -2.74
CA PHE A 119 11.17 -7.24 -2.05
C PHE A 119 10.05 -7.39 -1.03
N VAL A 120 10.38 -7.38 0.26
CA VAL A 120 9.40 -7.59 1.34
C VAL A 120 9.29 -6.34 2.21
N GLY A 121 8.09 -5.78 2.28
CA GLY A 121 7.73 -4.67 3.15
C GLY A 121 7.20 -5.12 4.51
N THR A 122 7.93 -4.84 5.58
CA THR A 122 7.53 -5.17 6.95
C THR A 122 8.09 -4.15 7.93
N SER A 123 7.23 -3.56 8.75
CA SER A 123 7.63 -2.53 9.72
C SER A 123 8.01 -3.09 11.10
N MET A 124 7.41 -4.20 11.52
CA MET A 124 7.66 -4.78 12.84
C MET A 124 7.77 -6.31 12.82
N SER A 125 8.62 -6.82 13.70
CA SER A 125 8.70 -8.23 14.08
C SER A 125 8.73 -8.32 15.61
N GLU A 126 7.60 -8.70 16.20
CA GLU A 126 7.52 -8.89 17.65
C GLU A 126 8.21 -10.20 18.10
N SER A 127 8.30 -11.18 17.19
CA SER A 127 9.02 -12.43 17.44
C SER A 127 10.51 -12.19 17.63
N GLU A 128 11.10 -11.23 16.92
CA GLU A 128 12.48 -10.81 17.13
C GLU A 128 12.68 -10.42 18.59
N GLN A 129 11.89 -9.50 19.14
CA GLN A 129 12.06 -9.07 20.53
C GLN A 129 11.84 -10.21 21.54
N ALA A 130 10.76 -10.98 21.39
CA ALA A 130 10.40 -12.04 22.33
C ALA A 130 11.38 -13.22 22.32
N LEU A 131 11.89 -13.63 21.16
CA LEU A 131 12.77 -14.80 21.03
C LEU A 131 14.25 -14.46 21.19
N TYR A 132 14.67 -13.21 20.97
CA TYR A 132 16.05 -12.79 21.25
C TYR A 132 16.29 -12.47 22.72
N TYR A 133 15.37 -11.73 23.37
CA TYR A 133 15.65 -11.08 24.64
C TYR A 133 15.01 -11.75 25.86
N ASP A 134 13.84 -12.40 25.71
CA ASP A 134 13.14 -12.99 26.86
C ASP A 134 13.58 -14.42 27.19
N LYS A 135 14.21 -15.15 26.25
CA LYS A 135 14.69 -16.53 26.48
C LYS A 135 16.04 -16.76 25.82
N ILE A 136 17.08 -17.01 26.62
CA ILE A 136 18.39 -17.46 26.11
C ILE A 136 18.22 -18.86 25.48
N GLN A 137 18.24 -18.91 24.15
CA GLN A 137 18.25 -20.16 23.38
C GLN A 137 19.69 -20.52 23.02
N ASN A 138 20.26 -21.56 23.65
CA ASN A 138 21.65 -21.98 23.43
C ASN A 138 21.89 -22.73 22.11
N ASN A 139 21.00 -22.58 21.13
CA ASN A 139 21.07 -23.25 19.82
C ASN A 139 21.26 -22.29 18.63
N GLY A 140 21.25 -20.96 18.87
CA GLY A 140 21.41 -19.94 17.83
C GLY A 140 20.26 -19.84 16.83
N LEU A 141 19.24 -20.70 16.90
CA LEU A 141 18.14 -20.75 15.94
C LEU A 141 17.24 -19.52 16.01
N GLY A 142 17.14 -18.85 17.17
CA GLY A 142 16.40 -17.59 17.30
C GLY A 142 16.94 -16.48 16.41
N VAL A 143 18.27 -16.41 16.24
CA VAL A 143 18.94 -15.43 15.37
C VAL A 143 18.50 -15.59 13.92
N ILE A 144 18.51 -16.83 13.44
CA ILE A 144 18.13 -17.18 12.07
C ILE A 144 16.61 -17.24 11.95
N GLY A 145 15.85 -17.47 13.02
CA GLY A 145 14.41 -17.62 12.97
C GLY A 145 13.66 -16.30 12.87
N CYS A 146 14.16 -15.27 13.56
CA CYS A 146 13.42 -14.02 13.77
C CYS A 146 14.06 -12.77 13.17
N SER A 147 15.26 -12.86 12.60
CA SER A 147 15.87 -11.70 11.94
C SER A 147 14.98 -11.21 10.80
N ARG A 148 14.64 -9.91 10.80
CA ARG A 148 13.80 -9.29 9.78
C ARG A 148 14.39 -9.43 8.37
N ALA A 149 15.71 -9.33 8.21
CA ALA A 149 16.36 -9.52 6.91
C ALA A 149 16.08 -10.91 6.30
N LEU A 150 15.75 -11.91 7.12
CA LEU A 150 15.43 -13.26 6.65
C LEU A 150 13.99 -13.39 6.12
N LEU A 151 13.12 -12.38 6.29
CA LEU A 151 11.79 -12.39 5.68
C LEU A 151 11.86 -12.39 4.15
N SER A 152 12.76 -11.60 3.55
CA SER A 152 13.03 -11.63 2.10
C SER A 152 14.04 -12.72 1.73
N ASN A 153 15.17 -12.79 2.45
CA ASN A 153 16.27 -13.68 2.07
C ASN A 153 15.90 -15.17 2.11
N ARG A 154 14.96 -15.57 2.96
CA ARG A 154 14.51 -16.97 3.01
C ARG A 154 13.67 -17.35 1.79
N LEU A 155 12.88 -16.42 1.24
CA LEU A 155 12.17 -16.64 -0.02
C LEU A 155 13.18 -16.81 -1.15
N SER A 156 14.15 -15.90 -1.24
CA SER A 156 15.23 -15.96 -2.22
C SER A 156 15.99 -17.28 -2.16
N TYR A 157 16.35 -17.71 -0.94
CA TYR A 157 17.05 -18.96 -0.70
C TYR A 157 16.22 -20.19 -1.07
N TRP A 158 14.96 -20.26 -0.65
CA TRP A 158 14.08 -21.40 -0.91
C TRP A 158 13.78 -21.58 -2.41
N LEU A 159 13.54 -20.46 -3.11
CA LEU A 159 13.33 -20.46 -4.56
C LEU A 159 14.62 -20.68 -5.35
N GLY A 160 15.79 -20.41 -4.74
CA GLY A 160 17.08 -20.45 -5.39
C GLY A 160 17.24 -19.36 -6.46
N VAL A 161 16.67 -18.18 -6.26
CA VAL A 161 16.77 -17.02 -7.17
C VAL A 161 17.96 -16.14 -6.81
N HIS A 162 18.47 -15.38 -7.78
CA HIS A 162 19.72 -14.62 -7.65
C HIS A 162 19.58 -13.11 -7.81
N GLY A 163 18.35 -12.60 -7.96
CA GLY A 163 18.10 -11.16 -8.02
C GLY A 163 18.26 -10.46 -6.66
N PRO A 164 18.05 -9.14 -6.62
CA PRO A 164 18.12 -8.36 -5.39
C PRO A 164 17.14 -8.90 -4.34
N SER A 165 17.56 -8.99 -3.08
CA SER A 165 16.73 -9.52 -1.99
C SER A 165 16.71 -8.51 -0.84
N TYR A 166 15.64 -7.73 -0.74
CA TYR A 166 15.54 -6.60 0.18
C TYR A 166 14.34 -6.71 1.12
N LEU A 167 14.62 -6.42 2.38
CA LEU A 167 13.60 -5.99 3.32
C LEU A 167 13.50 -4.47 3.26
N VAL A 168 12.28 -3.96 3.19
CA VAL A 168 11.96 -2.53 3.22
C VAL A 168 11.13 -2.21 4.45
N ASP A 169 11.51 -1.14 5.14
CA ASP A 169 10.71 -0.55 6.21
C ASP A 169 10.54 0.96 5.96
N THR A 170 9.32 1.33 5.58
CA THR A 170 8.85 2.72 5.52
C THR A 170 7.58 2.88 6.37
N ALA A 171 7.49 2.13 7.48
CA ALA A 171 6.30 2.03 8.31
C ALA A 171 5.06 1.54 7.52
N CYS A 172 3.94 2.27 7.57
CA CYS A 172 2.67 1.85 6.96
C CYS A 172 2.74 1.73 5.43
N SER A 173 3.72 2.37 4.77
CA SER A 173 3.87 2.33 3.31
C SER A 173 4.84 1.26 2.80
N SER A 174 5.26 0.33 3.67
CA SER A 174 6.36 -0.60 3.37
C SER A 174 6.06 -1.51 2.18
N SER A 175 4.84 -2.04 2.06
CA SER A 175 4.47 -2.96 0.96
C SER A 175 4.38 -2.22 -0.38
N LEU A 176 3.82 -1.01 -0.42
CA LEU A 176 3.79 -0.21 -1.65
C LEU A 176 5.17 0.29 -2.05
N TYR A 177 6.02 0.67 -1.09
CA TYR A 177 7.39 1.04 -1.42
C TYR A 177 8.19 -0.16 -1.91
N ALA A 178 7.98 -1.37 -1.35
CA ALA A 178 8.59 -2.59 -1.87
C ALA A 178 8.18 -2.85 -3.33
N LEU A 179 6.92 -2.59 -3.68
CA LEU A 179 6.42 -2.67 -5.07
C LEU A 179 7.12 -1.67 -5.99
N GLU A 180 7.18 -0.40 -5.62
CA GLU A 180 7.87 0.64 -6.38
C GLU A 180 9.37 0.35 -6.52
N HIS A 181 10.00 -0.17 -5.46
CA HIS A 181 11.40 -0.52 -5.48
C HIS A 181 11.68 -1.70 -6.43
N ALA A 182 10.81 -2.71 -6.44
CA ALA A 182 10.88 -3.83 -7.37
C ALA A 182 10.71 -3.36 -8.82
N TYR A 183 9.72 -2.50 -9.08
CA TYR A 183 9.50 -1.92 -10.40
C TYR A 183 10.74 -1.18 -10.91
N ARG A 184 11.34 -0.31 -10.09
CA ARG A 184 12.58 0.39 -10.44
C ARG A 184 13.75 -0.55 -10.66
N ALA A 185 13.89 -1.61 -9.86
CA ALA A 185 14.94 -2.60 -10.03
C ALA A 185 14.79 -3.35 -11.37
N MET A 186 13.57 -3.68 -11.77
CA MET A 186 13.28 -4.30 -13.07
C MET A 186 13.55 -3.37 -14.25
N GLN A 187 13.18 -2.08 -14.11
CA GLN A 187 13.48 -1.06 -15.12
C GLN A 187 14.99 -0.82 -15.26
N ALA A 188 15.73 -0.84 -14.16
CA ALA A 188 17.18 -0.71 -14.15
C ALA A 188 17.92 -1.97 -14.63
N GLY A 189 17.19 -3.05 -14.97
CA GLY A 189 17.77 -4.32 -15.41
C GLY A 189 18.48 -5.11 -14.30
N LEU A 190 18.22 -4.79 -13.03
CA LEU A 190 18.78 -5.53 -11.89
C LEU A 190 18.11 -6.90 -11.70
N CYS A 191 16.84 -7.04 -12.13
CA CYS A 191 16.12 -8.29 -12.17
C CYS A 191 15.14 -8.36 -13.35
N ASP A 192 14.81 -9.58 -13.78
CA ASP A 192 13.89 -9.84 -14.91
C ASP A 192 12.44 -10.01 -14.45
N SER A 193 12.27 -10.47 -13.22
CA SER A 193 11.01 -10.62 -12.50
C SER A 193 11.21 -10.24 -11.04
N ALA A 194 10.12 -10.00 -10.31
CA ALA A 194 10.19 -9.71 -8.89
C ALA A 194 9.04 -10.33 -8.11
N ILE A 195 9.34 -10.79 -6.90
CA ILE A 195 8.38 -11.18 -5.88
C ILE A 195 8.30 -10.02 -4.91
N VAL A 196 7.11 -9.45 -4.78
CA VAL A 196 6.82 -8.33 -3.90
C VAL A 196 5.92 -8.81 -2.80
N GLY A 197 6.34 -8.67 -1.54
CA GLY A 197 5.59 -9.11 -0.38
C GLY A 197 5.33 -7.98 0.61
N GLY A 198 4.25 -8.09 1.36
CA GLY A 198 3.98 -7.30 2.54
C GLY A 198 3.58 -8.20 3.69
N SER A 199 4.11 -7.98 4.89
CA SER A 199 3.62 -8.66 6.09
C SER A 199 3.49 -7.71 7.27
N ASN A 200 2.44 -7.92 8.04
CA ASN A 200 2.28 -7.35 9.36
C ASN A 200 1.63 -8.39 10.26
N LEU A 201 2.07 -8.52 11.51
CA LEU A 201 1.44 -9.39 12.48
C LEU A 201 1.66 -8.86 13.89
N CYS A 202 0.58 -8.71 14.64
CA CYS A 202 0.65 -8.41 16.06
C CYS A 202 0.50 -9.69 16.89
N LEU A 203 1.48 -9.95 17.76
CA LEU A 203 1.58 -11.15 18.58
C LEU A 203 1.32 -10.85 20.06
N HIS A 204 1.54 -9.60 20.50
CA HIS A 204 1.41 -9.16 21.87
C HIS A 204 0.52 -7.91 22.00
N PRO A 205 -0.39 -7.85 22.99
CA PRO A 205 -1.26 -6.69 23.23
C PRO A 205 -0.53 -5.36 23.46
N TYR A 206 0.74 -5.37 23.87
CA TYR A 206 1.47 -4.15 24.26
C TYR A 206 1.80 -3.24 23.08
N VAL A 207 1.93 -3.80 21.87
CA VAL A 207 2.09 -2.99 20.66
C VAL A 207 0.83 -2.17 20.40
N SER A 208 -0.34 -2.76 20.62
CA SER A 208 -1.61 -2.04 20.55
C SER A 208 -1.73 -0.97 21.64
N LEU A 209 -1.28 -1.26 22.87
CA LEU A 209 -1.23 -0.26 23.93
C LEU A 209 -0.30 0.93 23.59
N GLY A 210 0.86 0.66 23.00
CA GLY A 210 1.79 1.69 22.55
C GLY A 210 1.15 2.62 21.51
N PHE A 211 0.49 2.05 20.49
CA PHE A 211 -0.20 2.84 19.48
C PHE A 211 -1.41 3.60 20.03
N TYR A 212 -2.16 3.01 20.97
CA TYR A 212 -3.23 3.73 21.68
C TYR A 212 -2.66 4.92 22.47
N SER A 213 -1.51 4.75 23.12
CA SER A 213 -0.86 5.81 23.90
C SER A 213 -0.33 6.95 23.03
N LEU A 214 0.05 6.65 21.79
CA LEU A 214 0.35 7.65 20.75
C LEU A 214 -0.89 8.35 20.20
N GLY A 215 -2.07 7.96 20.68
CA GLY A 215 -3.36 8.41 20.22
C GLY A 215 -3.80 7.74 18.93
N VAL A 216 -2.93 7.08 18.16
CA VAL A 216 -3.23 6.63 16.79
C VAL A 216 -4.11 5.37 16.71
N LEU A 217 -4.96 5.04 17.69
CA LEU A 217 -5.93 3.95 17.61
C LEU A 217 -7.31 4.39 18.07
N SER A 218 -8.34 4.02 17.31
CA SER A 218 -9.72 4.12 17.74
C SER A 218 -9.98 3.28 18.98
N ARG A 219 -10.55 3.88 20.04
CA ARG A 219 -10.96 3.15 21.25
C ARG A 219 -12.02 2.08 20.95
N GLU A 220 -12.86 2.32 19.95
CA GLU A 220 -13.90 1.38 19.52
C GLU A 220 -13.33 0.23 18.64
N GLY A 221 -12.08 0.36 18.19
CA GLY A 221 -11.46 -0.58 17.25
C GLY A 221 -12.12 -0.54 15.87
N ILE A 222 -12.64 0.62 15.44
CA ILE A 222 -13.33 0.81 14.17
C ILE A 222 -12.61 1.86 13.33
N CYS A 223 -12.32 1.54 12.07
CA CYS A 223 -11.88 2.54 11.09
C CYS A 223 -13.11 3.19 10.44
N ARG A 224 -13.46 4.40 10.89
CA ARG A 224 -14.61 5.17 10.35
C ARG A 224 -14.18 6.04 9.17
N SER A 225 -13.69 5.39 8.11
CA SER A 225 -13.26 6.09 6.90
C SER A 225 -14.44 6.88 6.30
N PHE A 226 -14.30 8.22 6.26
CA PHE A 226 -15.28 9.16 5.67
C PHE A 226 -16.64 9.27 6.41
N ASP A 227 -16.74 8.80 7.65
CA ASP A 227 -17.96 8.90 8.46
C ASP A 227 -18.28 10.38 8.81
N ARG A 228 -19.55 10.78 8.65
CA ARG A 228 -20.06 12.13 8.99
C ARG A 228 -19.94 12.43 10.48
N ASP A 229 -20.17 11.40 11.31
CA ASP A 229 -20.09 11.48 12.77
C ASP A 229 -18.67 11.13 13.26
N GLY A 230 -17.71 10.94 12.34
CA GLY A 230 -16.29 10.97 12.65
C GLY A 230 -15.95 12.36 13.19
N LYS A 231 -16.03 12.52 14.52
CA LYS A 231 -15.95 13.80 15.23
C LYS A 231 -14.93 14.73 14.59
N GLY A 232 -15.45 15.73 13.88
CA GLY A 232 -14.70 16.58 12.98
C GLY A 232 -13.62 17.44 13.64
N VAL A 233 -12.60 17.72 12.83
CA VAL A 233 -11.75 18.94 12.76
C VAL A 233 -10.85 19.30 13.95
N GLU A 234 -10.98 18.72 15.15
CA GLU A 234 -10.00 18.95 16.24
C GLU A 234 -9.28 17.70 16.76
N LYS A 235 -9.57 16.50 16.23
CA LYS A 235 -8.87 15.25 16.61
C LYS A 235 -8.65 14.30 15.43
N PHE A 236 -8.04 14.80 14.36
CA PHE A 236 -7.67 13.96 13.20
C PHE A 236 -6.62 12.89 13.51
N ALA A 237 -6.00 12.92 14.71
CA ALA A 237 -4.93 11.99 15.06
C ALA A 237 -5.38 10.78 15.88
N THR A 238 -6.61 10.74 16.46
CA THR A 238 -6.86 9.75 17.52
C THR A 238 -7.97 8.72 17.38
N ASP A 239 -9.04 8.98 16.64
CA ASP A 239 -10.20 8.05 16.67
C ASP A 239 -10.46 7.30 15.35
N ASN A 240 -9.63 7.48 14.32
CA ASN A 240 -9.91 6.95 12.97
C ASN A 240 -8.91 5.92 12.43
N SER A 241 -7.88 5.57 13.18
CA SER A 241 -6.98 4.49 12.80
C SER A 241 -7.48 3.16 13.34
N MET A 242 -7.61 2.17 12.47
CA MET A 242 -7.57 0.78 12.87
C MET A 242 -6.23 0.19 12.46
N TYR A 243 -5.53 -0.40 13.41
CA TYR A 243 -4.37 -1.22 13.10
C TYR A 243 -4.88 -2.60 12.68
N LEU A 244 -4.67 -2.96 11.41
CA LEU A 244 -4.86 -4.32 10.94
C LEU A 244 -3.79 -5.19 11.62
N LEU A 245 -4.19 -6.01 12.59
CA LEU A 245 -3.26 -6.85 13.37
C LEU A 245 -2.72 -8.06 12.61
N GLY A 246 -3.15 -8.26 11.36
CA GLY A 246 -2.31 -9.02 10.45
C GLY A 246 -2.77 -9.02 9.01
N LEU A 247 -1.80 -8.97 8.11
CA LEU A 247 -1.95 -9.24 6.68
C LEU A 247 -0.65 -9.84 6.16
N VAL A 248 -0.76 -10.73 5.20
CA VAL A 248 0.36 -11.15 4.35
C VAL A 248 -0.14 -11.10 2.91
N GLU A 249 0.55 -10.40 2.03
CA GLU A 249 0.26 -10.39 0.60
C GLU A 249 1.55 -10.61 -0.20
N ILE A 250 1.43 -11.29 -1.34
CA ILE A 250 2.50 -11.49 -2.33
C ILE A 250 1.96 -11.16 -3.72
N LYS A 251 2.77 -10.47 -4.53
CA LYS A 251 2.52 -10.13 -5.93
C LYS A 251 3.74 -10.52 -6.76
N ILE A 252 3.52 -11.09 -7.94
CA ILE A 252 4.60 -11.40 -8.88
C ILE A 252 4.59 -10.39 -10.02
N LEU A 253 5.74 -9.76 -10.24
CA LEU A 253 5.99 -8.86 -11.35
C LEU A 253 6.80 -9.56 -12.44
N SER A 254 6.37 -9.41 -13.69
CA SER A 254 7.09 -9.91 -14.87
C SER A 254 7.00 -8.90 -16.03
N LYS A 255 8.06 -8.83 -16.85
CA LYS A 255 8.01 -8.15 -18.15
C LYS A 255 7.14 -8.95 -19.13
N GLU A 256 6.38 -8.29 -20.00
CA GLU A 256 5.43 -8.98 -20.88
C GLU A 256 6.10 -10.00 -21.83
N THR A 257 5.68 -11.26 -21.69
CA THR A 257 5.43 -12.17 -22.83
C THR A 257 4.08 -12.90 -22.66
N PHE A 258 3.18 -12.35 -21.84
CA PHE A 258 1.91 -12.98 -21.46
C PHE A 258 0.74 -11.97 -21.45
N GLY A 259 0.38 -11.48 -22.64
CA GLY A 259 -0.69 -10.49 -22.88
C GLY A 259 -2.14 -10.96 -22.60
N VAL A 260 -2.33 -11.96 -21.71
CA VAL A 260 -3.65 -12.53 -21.39
C VAL A 260 -4.19 -12.01 -20.04
N THR A 261 -3.31 -11.65 -19.09
CA THR A 261 -3.72 -11.35 -17.71
C THR A 261 -4.18 -9.90 -17.52
N GLN A 262 -3.51 -8.91 -18.14
CA GLN A 262 -3.96 -7.52 -18.08
C GLN A 262 -5.34 -7.31 -18.70
N LYS A 263 -5.61 -7.95 -19.85
CA LYS A 263 -6.94 -7.92 -20.48
C LYS A 263 -8.02 -8.57 -19.61
N LYS A 264 -7.69 -9.64 -18.87
CA LYS A 264 -8.61 -10.28 -17.91
C LYS A 264 -8.87 -9.41 -16.67
N MET A 265 -7.84 -8.82 -16.06
CA MET A 265 -8.01 -7.86 -14.95
C MET A 265 -8.81 -6.63 -15.38
N PHE A 266 -8.53 -6.09 -16.57
CA PHE A 266 -9.30 -4.99 -17.16
C PHE A 266 -10.77 -5.36 -17.33
N HIS A 267 -11.06 -6.53 -17.91
CA HIS A 267 -12.44 -6.99 -18.11
C HIS A 267 -13.17 -7.23 -16.78
N VAL A 268 -12.49 -7.80 -15.78
CA VAL A 268 -13.08 -8.08 -14.47
C VAL A 268 -13.31 -6.78 -13.67
N ALA A 269 -12.31 -5.89 -13.58
CA ALA A 269 -12.44 -4.62 -12.87
C ALA A 269 -13.49 -3.72 -13.54
N SER A 270 -13.44 -3.58 -14.86
CA SER A 270 -14.42 -2.78 -15.61
C SER A 270 -15.84 -3.33 -15.45
N ARG A 271 -16.05 -4.64 -15.59
CA ARG A 271 -17.38 -5.27 -15.42
C ARG A 271 -17.93 -5.09 -14.01
N ARG A 272 -17.08 -5.18 -12.98
CA ARG A 272 -17.49 -5.06 -11.58
C ARG A 272 -17.74 -3.62 -11.17
N TYR A 273 -16.95 -2.67 -11.69
CA TYR A 273 -17.26 -1.25 -11.54
C TYR A 273 -18.54 -0.86 -12.29
N GLN A 274 -18.87 -1.51 -13.41
CA GLN A 274 -20.15 -1.32 -14.10
C GLN A 274 -21.33 -1.85 -13.27
N GLU A 275 -21.16 -2.95 -12.55
CA GLU A 275 -22.15 -3.45 -11.56
C GLU A 275 -22.32 -2.50 -10.37
N LEU A 276 -21.24 -1.89 -9.89
CA LEU A 276 -21.24 -0.94 -8.76
C LEU A 276 -21.75 0.46 -9.16
N ILE A 277 -21.52 0.86 -10.40
CA ILE A 277 -21.90 2.16 -10.96
C ILE A 277 -22.78 1.93 -12.20
N PRO A 278 -23.98 1.33 -12.04
CA PRO A 278 -24.85 1.00 -13.16
C PRO A 278 -25.40 2.25 -13.85
N GLN A 279 -25.47 3.38 -13.14
CA GLN A 279 -25.83 4.69 -13.66
C GLN A 279 -24.78 5.72 -13.24
N PRO A 280 -23.76 5.97 -14.06
CA PRO A 280 -22.67 6.85 -13.69
C PRO A 280 -23.15 8.30 -13.61
N LYS A 281 -22.85 8.97 -12.50
CA LYS A 281 -23.26 10.36 -12.25
C LYS A 281 -22.35 11.34 -12.98
N PRO A 282 -22.88 12.46 -13.50
CA PRO A 282 -22.06 13.51 -14.08
C PRO A 282 -21.16 14.10 -13.00
N ARG A 283 -19.88 14.28 -13.32
CA ARG A 283 -18.93 14.98 -12.46
C ARG A 283 -19.25 16.45 -12.47
N SER A 284 -19.05 17.11 -11.33
CA SER A 284 -19.17 18.56 -11.27
C SER A 284 -18.10 19.23 -12.14
N SER A 285 -18.34 20.47 -12.58
CA SER A 285 -17.33 21.31 -13.24
C SER A 285 -16.08 21.59 -12.38
N ARG A 286 -16.13 21.26 -11.09
CA ARG A 286 -15.00 21.34 -10.15
C ARG A 286 -14.12 20.10 -10.12
N TRP A 287 -14.41 19.08 -10.94
CA TRP A 287 -13.60 17.86 -10.99
C TRP A 287 -12.54 17.99 -12.09
N VAL A 288 -11.27 18.02 -11.71
CA VAL A 288 -10.16 18.03 -12.68
C VAL A 288 -9.80 16.58 -13.02
N CYS A 289 -9.71 16.29 -14.32
CA CYS A 289 -9.37 14.96 -14.82
C CYS A 289 -7.87 14.87 -15.12
N SER A 290 -7.22 13.84 -14.58
CA SER A 290 -5.77 13.67 -14.71
C SER A 290 -5.36 12.30 -15.28
N SER A 291 -6.29 11.40 -15.58
CA SER A 291 -6.00 10.01 -15.97
C SER A 291 -6.41 9.64 -17.38
N VAL A 292 -6.85 10.61 -18.16
CA VAL A 292 -7.07 10.45 -19.59
C VAL A 292 -6.29 11.53 -20.31
N GLN A 293 -5.93 11.28 -21.57
CA GLN A 293 -5.14 12.21 -22.35
C GLN A 293 -5.83 13.58 -22.46
N PRO A 294 -5.07 14.69 -22.44
CA PRO A 294 -5.64 16.04 -22.53
C PRO A 294 -6.58 16.25 -23.71
N ARG A 295 -6.30 15.59 -24.85
CA ARG A 295 -7.11 15.65 -26.07
C ARG A 295 -8.52 15.09 -25.88
N THR A 296 -8.75 14.23 -24.89
CA THR A 296 -10.03 13.56 -24.64
C THR A 296 -10.78 14.13 -23.43
N TRP A 297 -10.31 15.22 -22.82
CA TRP A 297 -10.97 15.83 -21.65
C TRP A 297 -12.39 16.35 -21.90
N ASN A 298 -12.72 16.63 -23.15
CA ASN A 298 -14.08 17.01 -23.54
C ASN A 298 -15.00 15.81 -23.85
N SER A 299 -14.46 14.59 -23.81
CA SER A 299 -15.22 13.37 -24.13
C SER A 299 -16.20 12.99 -23.01
N PRO A 300 -17.26 12.22 -23.33
CA PRO A 300 -18.18 11.70 -22.33
C PRO A 300 -17.50 10.89 -21.21
N ALA A 301 -16.39 10.20 -21.51
CA ALA A 301 -15.65 9.40 -20.53
C ALA A 301 -15.12 10.22 -19.33
N VAL A 302 -14.96 11.54 -19.50
CA VAL A 302 -14.48 12.46 -18.47
C VAL A 302 -15.61 13.18 -17.75
N LYS A 303 -16.77 13.27 -18.41
CA LYS A 303 -17.96 13.94 -17.86
C LYS A 303 -18.65 13.14 -16.77
N TYR A 304 -18.45 11.83 -16.71
CA TYR A 304 -19.13 10.95 -15.77
C TYR A 304 -18.15 10.23 -14.85
N SER A 305 -18.49 10.07 -13.58
CA SER A 305 -17.77 9.19 -12.66
C SER A 305 -18.12 7.74 -13.01
N SER A 306 -17.57 7.24 -14.12
CA SER A 306 -17.91 5.94 -14.70
C SER A 306 -16.91 4.85 -14.31
N ALA A 307 -17.33 3.61 -14.49
CA ALA A 307 -16.51 2.43 -14.25
C ALA A 307 -15.22 2.46 -15.08
N GLU A 308 -15.33 2.85 -16.34
CA GLU A 308 -14.21 2.96 -17.28
C GLU A 308 -13.20 4.00 -16.78
N TYR A 309 -13.67 5.15 -16.28
CA TYR A 309 -12.78 6.17 -15.75
C TYR A 309 -12.00 5.72 -14.52
N HIS A 310 -12.67 5.10 -13.54
CA HIS A 310 -12.01 4.61 -12.33
C HIS A 310 -11.04 3.48 -12.64
N THR A 311 -11.39 2.62 -13.59
CA THR A 311 -10.47 1.59 -14.09
C THR A 311 -9.26 2.22 -14.79
N ASN A 312 -9.45 3.34 -15.51
CA ASN A 312 -8.36 4.04 -16.20
C ASN A 312 -7.38 4.71 -15.24
N ASN A 313 -7.86 5.27 -14.12
CA ASN A 313 -7.02 5.86 -13.05
C ASN A 313 -6.02 4.86 -12.46
N LEU A 314 -6.40 3.59 -12.38
CA LEU A 314 -5.59 2.54 -11.75
C LEU A 314 -4.49 2.00 -12.66
N LEU A 315 -4.63 2.19 -13.97
CA LEU A 315 -3.82 1.51 -14.98
C LEU A 315 -2.94 2.46 -15.79
N ASN A 316 -3.28 3.75 -15.85
CA ASN A 316 -2.54 4.72 -16.67
C ASN A 316 -1.83 5.74 -15.81
N ALA A 317 -0.72 6.25 -16.34
CA ALA A 317 0.00 7.37 -15.77
C ALA A 317 -0.93 8.59 -15.64
N VAL A 318 -0.75 9.31 -14.54
CA VAL A 318 -1.47 10.55 -14.26
C VAL A 318 -0.79 11.71 -14.99
N TYR A 319 -1.52 12.38 -15.87
CA TYR A 319 -1.14 13.61 -16.60
C TYR A 319 -1.25 14.83 -15.67
N PHE A 320 -0.48 14.81 -14.59
CA PHE A 320 -0.61 15.79 -13.52
C PHE A 320 -0.23 17.20 -13.97
N ASP A 321 0.86 17.34 -14.73
CA ASP A 321 1.37 18.63 -15.18
C ASP A 321 0.33 19.35 -16.05
N GLU A 322 -0.21 18.65 -17.04
CA GLU A 322 -1.26 19.16 -17.91
C GLU A 322 -2.55 19.43 -17.13
N ALA A 323 -2.96 18.52 -16.23
CA ALA A 323 -4.19 18.66 -15.47
C ALA A 323 -4.12 19.85 -14.50
N SER A 324 -2.95 20.13 -13.95
CA SER A 324 -2.75 21.23 -13.01
C SER A 324 -2.99 22.62 -13.61
N HIS A 325 -2.84 22.77 -14.94
CA HIS A 325 -3.19 23.99 -15.65
C HIS A 325 -4.69 24.29 -15.66
N GLN A 326 -5.55 23.29 -15.37
CA GLN A 326 -6.99 23.50 -15.21
C GLN A 326 -7.37 24.05 -13.83
N ILE A 327 -6.42 24.11 -12.88
CA ILE A 327 -6.67 24.68 -11.56
C ILE A 327 -6.79 26.20 -11.71
N PRO A 328 -7.84 26.83 -11.16
CA PRO A 328 -8.01 28.28 -11.27
C PRO A 328 -6.83 29.05 -10.67
N HIS A 329 -6.45 30.16 -11.31
CA HIS A 329 -5.30 31.00 -10.92
C HIS A 329 -5.35 31.57 -9.50
N ASN A 330 -6.53 31.61 -8.87
CA ASN A 330 -6.75 32.08 -7.50
C ASN A 330 -7.01 30.94 -6.50
N ALA A 331 -6.74 29.69 -6.88
CA ALA A 331 -6.93 28.56 -5.99
C ALA A 331 -5.88 28.54 -4.87
N ILE A 332 -6.27 27.98 -3.72
CA ILE A 332 -5.35 27.54 -2.69
C ILE A 332 -5.25 26.03 -2.82
N THR A 333 -4.05 25.50 -3.08
CA THR A 333 -3.82 24.06 -3.10
C THR A 333 -3.21 23.63 -1.78
N ILE A 334 -3.76 22.55 -1.20
CA ILE A 334 -3.24 21.97 0.04
C ILE A 334 -2.64 20.61 -0.29
N GLU A 335 -1.35 20.45 -0.05
CA GLU A 335 -0.63 19.19 -0.26
C GLU A 335 -0.62 18.37 1.03
N ILE A 336 -1.27 17.19 0.98
CA ILE A 336 -1.31 16.19 2.07
C ILE A 336 -0.39 15.00 1.73
N ALA A 337 0.62 15.22 0.88
CA ALA A 337 1.63 14.21 0.59
C ALA A 337 2.71 14.23 1.70
N PRO A 338 3.19 13.06 2.16
CA PRO A 338 4.29 13.01 3.10
C PRO A 338 5.59 13.53 2.44
N HIS A 339 6.38 14.24 3.24
CA HIS A 339 7.74 14.69 2.90
C HIS A 339 7.85 15.68 1.73
N GLY A 340 6.77 16.37 1.36
CA GLY A 340 6.79 17.34 0.25
C GLY A 340 7.16 16.68 -1.09
N LEU A 341 6.81 15.40 -1.27
CA LEU A 341 7.14 14.60 -2.45
C LEU A 341 6.68 15.26 -3.76
N LEU A 342 5.54 15.97 -3.71
CA LEU A 342 4.98 16.66 -4.86
C LEU A 342 5.38 18.12 -4.90
N GLN A 343 6.06 18.66 -3.88
CA GLN A 343 6.32 20.09 -3.76
C GLN A 343 7.10 20.68 -4.93
N ALA A 344 8.09 19.97 -5.47
CA ALA A 344 8.85 20.40 -6.64
C ALA A 344 8.02 20.37 -7.93
N ILE A 345 7.17 19.35 -8.08
CA ILE A 345 6.28 19.19 -9.24
C ILE A 345 5.15 20.23 -9.16
N LEU A 346 4.49 20.36 -8.02
CA LEU A 346 3.46 21.37 -7.76
C LEU A 346 3.96 22.79 -8.00
N LYS A 347 5.18 23.13 -7.54
CA LYS A 347 5.77 24.44 -7.81
C LYS A 347 6.05 24.70 -9.29
N ARG A 348 6.35 23.65 -10.07
CA ARG A 348 6.62 23.76 -11.51
C ARG A 348 5.34 23.81 -12.34
N SER A 349 4.34 23.04 -11.93
CA SER A 349 3.16 22.76 -12.75
C SER A 349 1.99 23.69 -12.44
N LEU A 350 1.90 24.24 -11.22
CA LEU A 350 0.84 25.21 -10.88
C LEU A 350 1.10 26.57 -11.55
N ASN A 351 0.04 27.18 -12.07
CA ASN A 351 0.09 28.51 -12.65
C ASN A 351 0.55 29.57 -11.62
N GLU A 352 1.18 30.64 -12.11
CA GLU A 352 1.51 31.82 -11.31
C GLU A 352 0.24 32.41 -10.66
N GLY A 353 0.32 32.68 -9.35
CA GLY A 353 -0.80 33.19 -8.54
C GLY A 353 -1.48 32.15 -7.63
N ILE A 354 -1.27 30.84 -7.87
CA ILE A 354 -1.81 29.78 -7.01
C ILE A 354 -1.00 29.69 -5.72
N THR A 355 -1.68 29.76 -4.57
CA THR A 355 -1.03 29.59 -3.26
C THR A 355 -1.00 28.11 -2.91
N ASN A 356 0.18 27.50 -2.94
CA ASN A 356 0.36 26.11 -2.50
C ASN A 356 0.83 26.03 -1.04
N ILE A 357 0.06 25.34 -0.21
CA ILE A 357 0.33 25.12 1.21
C ILE A 357 0.69 23.65 1.41
N ALA A 358 1.98 23.39 1.65
CA ALA A 358 2.46 22.06 2.01
C ALA A 358 2.26 21.84 3.52
N LEU A 359 1.63 20.73 3.90
CA LEU A 359 1.42 20.38 5.31
C LEU A 359 2.60 19.64 5.94
N THR A 360 3.55 19.18 5.13
CA THR A 360 4.76 18.49 5.61
C THR A 360 6.01 18.99 4.88
N GLN A 361 7.17 18.99 5.55
CA GLN A 361 8.47 19.33 4.95
C GLN A 361 9.58 18.40 5.45
N ARG A 362 10.33 17.81 4.53
CA ARG A 362 11.48 16.95 4.86
C ARG A 362 12.60 17.78 5.49
N GLY A 363 13.12 17.32 6.62
CA GLY A 363 14.24 17.94 7.32
C GLY A 363 13.91 19.19 8.14
N HIS A 364 12.62 19.53 8.30
CA HIS A 364 12.23 20.57 9.24
C HIS A 364 12.48 20.09 10.68
N PRO A 365 13.14 20.90 11.54
CA PRO A 365 13.54 20.48 12.89
C PRO A 365 12.36 20.15 13.80
N ASP A 366 11.20 20.79 13.58
CA ASP A 366 9.94 20.51 14.26
C ASP A 366 8.79 20.39 13.25
N GLY A 367 8.32 19.16 13.02
CA GLY A 367 7.22 18.91 12.07
C GLY A 367 5.86 19.42 12.56
N THR A 368 5.67 19.55 13.88
CA THR A 368 4.45 20.07 14.48
C THR A 368 4.37 21.57 14.30
N GLU A 369 5.47 22.28 14.56
CA GLU A 369 5.59 23.72 14.29
C GLU A 369 5.36 24.02 12.80
N PHE A 370 5.94 23.22 11.90
CA PHE A 370 5.73 23.38 10.46
C PHE A 370 4.26 23.21 10.06
N LEU A 371 3.61 22.16 10.57
CA LEU A 371 2.19 21.92 10.33
C LEU A 371 1.32 23.06 10.87
N LEU A 372 1.55 23.49 12.11
CA LEU A 372 0.81 24.60 12.73
C LEU A 372 1.05 25.92 11.99
N THR A 373 2.26 26.14 11.48
CA THR A 373 2.60 27.30 10.64
C THR A 373 1.92 27.23 9.28
N ALA A 374 1.86 26.06 8.65
CA ALA A 374 1.15 25.84 7.39
C ALA A 374 -0.36 26.06 7.56
N LEU A 375 -0.94 25.56 8.66
CA LEU A 375 -2.33 25.83 9.04
C LEU A 375 -2.55 27.32 9.35
N GLY A 376 -1.60 27.99 10.00
CA GLY A 376 -1.62 29.44 10.21
C GLY A 376 -1.61 30.23 8.90
N ARG A 377 -0.86 29.79 7.89
CA ARG A 377 -0.89 30.35 6.53
C ARG A 377 -2.22 30.13 5.84
N CYS A 378 -2.87 28.98 6.06
CA CYS A 378 -4.26 28.80 5.63
C CYS A 378 -5.13 29.90 6.24
N VAL A 379 -5.10 30.07 7.57
CA VAL A 379 -5.95 31.03 8.30
C VAL A 379 -5.69 32.49 7.90
N TYR A 380 -4.44 32.88 7.71
CA TYR A 380 -4.09 34.23 7.23
C TYR A 380 -4.50 34.47 5.77
N GLY A 381 -4.41 33.44 4.91
CA GLY A 381 -4.95 33.49 3.54
C GLY A 381 -6.48 33.56 3.51
N PHE A 382 -7.15 32.88 4.44
CA PHE A 382 -8.59 32.91 4.64
C PHE A 382 -9.12 34.29 5.08
N ALA A 383 -8.35 35.02 5.88
CA ALA A 383 -8.73 36.37 6.36
C ALA A 383 -8.74 37.43 5.24
N TYR A 384 -8.02 37.22 4.14
CA TYR A 384 -7.99 38.12 2.97
C TYR A 384 -8.99 37.75 1.86
N LEU A 385 -9.66 36.60 1.97
CA LEU A 385 -10.42 35.99 0.87
C LEU A 385 -11.76 35.38 1.33
N MET A 386 -12.48 36.05 2.23
CA MET A 386 -13.86 35.71 2.62
C MET A 386 -14.86 35.94 1.46
N SER A 387 -14.72 35.18 0.37
CA SER A 387 -15.77 35.06 -0.65
C SER A 387 -15.75 33.74 -1.44
N TYR A 388 -14.67 32.95 -1.49
CA TYR A 388 -14.59 31.84 -2.45
C TYR A 388 -13.70 30.67 -1.96
N ILE A 389 -14.30 29.62 -1.38
CA ILE A 389 -13.62 28.32 -1.16
C ILE A 389 -13.78 27.46 -2.42
N TRP A 390 -12.67 27.17 -3.12
CA TRP A 390 -12.66 26.29 -4.28
C TRP A 390 -11.40 25.40 -4.29
N TYR A 391 -11.65 24.08 -4.43
CA TYR A 391 -10.73 22.93 -4.65
C TYR A 391 -9.93 22.36 -3.45
N VAL A 392 -10.14 21.05 -3.21
CA VAL A 392 -9.24 20.14 -2.50
C VAL A 392 -8.79 19.09 -3.54
N LEU A 393 -7.49 18.98 -3.78
CA LEU A 393 -6.92 17.97 -4.69
C LEU A 393 -6.73 16.65 -3.96
N TYR A 394 -7.30 15.58 -4.51
CA TYR A 394 -7.05 14.19 -4.11
C TYR A 394 -6.13 13.56 -5.16
N VAL A 395 -4.88 13.28 -4.81
CA VAL A 395 -3.97 12.44 -5.60
C VAL A 395 -3.84 11.11 -4.88
N GLU A 396 -4.22 10.04 -5.56
CA GLU A 396 -4.11 8.67 -5.09
C GLU A 396 -2.73 8.11 -5.49
N ILE A 397 -1.79 8.19 -4.56
CA ILE A 397 -0.69 7.23 -4.47
C ILE A 397 -0.91 6.62 -3.09
N LYS A 398 -1.54 5.46 -2.98
CA LYS A 398 -2.02 5.05 -1.65
C LYS A 398 -1.51 3.70 -1.14
N THR A 399 -0.48 3.92 -0.30
CA THR A 399 -0.14 3.34 0.99
C THR A 399 0.29 1.91 1.01
#